data_AF-A0A522P395-F1
#
_entry.id   AF-A0A522P395-F1
#
_cell.length_a   1.000
_cell.length_b   1.000
_cell.length_c   1.000
_cell.angle_alpha   90.00
_cell.angle_beta   90.00
_cell.angle_gamma   90.00
#
_symmetry.space_group_name_H-M   'P 1'
#
loop_
_entity.id
_entity.type
_entity.pdbx_description
1 polymer ?
#
loop_
_entity_poly.entity_id
_entity_poly.type
_entity_poly.pdbx_seq_one_letter_code
_entity_poly.pdbx_strand_id
1 'polypeptide(L)'
;MARPRLQPGEVGAIQIRLLASGRVQVTAKMRDEVGELRRLKAAGDAEADARAALAKQAEDIRYRTVGPVLGRKATIAEACEVFLYEKEQSQTVEDTTMESYRSTITHVVRPACGNLPLRELSVLRCNRIFQAIREKKSLSAARRARSVLSQVCQTGIEHEVLTANPIRDARRLPLPEKKESVLSPEQVILVRQLIRAWRVDGDSFGPRPNVAVLENVMWIMIGTSARIGEVLGLRRCDVDVTSRPATVLIAGTIKQSKAKGLYRKNTPKRSRQKRRIALPSFAAAAIRSQLAHAVRDPEAFLFTTKTGRALSVSNYERLLRTFVDDNKQALRAAGINAGEFSTHIFRRTTATIIDAAAGITLASRLLGHANEQVTRASYVVTAELVDPVTADIMEHAFIEILDASEELNGGLP
;
A
#
# COMPACT_ATOMS: atom_id res chain seq x y z
N MET A 1 28.38 -50.18 21.95
CA MET A 1 28.30 -48.70 21.97
C MET A 1 27.29 -48.25 20.93
N ALA A 2 26.28 -47.49 21.32
CA ALA A 2 25.31 -46.91 20.38
C ALA A 2 26.04 -45.92 19.46
N ARG A 3 25.83 -46.03 18.14
CA ARG A 3 26.40 -45.07 17.18
C ARG A 3 25.91 -43.66 17.53
N PRO A 4 26.80 -42.64 17.58
CA PRO A 4 26.39 -41.26 17.78
C PRO A 4 25.30 -40.88 16.77
N ARG A 5 24.24 -40.23 17.25
CA ARG A 5 23.19 -39.71 16.35
C ARG A 5 23.79 -38.55 15.55
N LEU A 6 23.63 -38.59 14.22
CA LEU A 6 23.96 -37.45 13.36
C LEU A 6 23.16 -36.22 13.81
N GLN A 7 23.83 -35.07 13.91
CA GLN A 7 23.17 -33.79 14.13
C GLN A 7 22.43 -33.35 12.87
N PRO A 8 21.38 -32.50 12.98
CA PRO A 8 20.78 -31.86 11.81
C PRO A 8 21.84 -31.19 10.92
N GLY A 9 21.71 -31.36 9.62
CA GLY A 9 22.68 -30.91 8.62
C GLY A 9 23.95 -31.75 8.50
N GLU A 10 24.23 -32.67 9.43
CA GLU A 10 25.48 -33.44 9.44
C GLU A 10 25.46 -34.58 8.40
N VAL A 11 26.55 -34.67 7.64
CA VAL A 11 26.83 -35.81 6.75
C VAL A 11 27.68 -36.81 7.52
N GLY A 12 27.16 -38.01 7.69
CA GLY A 12 27.87 -39.11 8.34
C GLY A 12 28.97 -39.72 7.48
N ALA A 13 29.57 -40.79 7.99
CA ALA A 13 30.69 -41.47 7.35
C ALA A 13 30.43 -41.81 5.87
N ILE A 14 31.37 -41.41 5.01
CA ILE A 14 31.32 -41.64 3.56
C ILE A 14 31.88 -43.04 3.28
N GLN A 15 31.12 -43.84 2.53
CA GLN A 15 31.55 -45.14 2.00
C GLN A 15 31.88 -44.99 0.51
N ILE A 16 33.04 -45.51 0.11
CA ILE A 16 33.55 -45.43 -1.26
C ILE A 16 33.54 -46.84 -1.87
N ARG A 17 33.15 -46.96 -3.14
CA ARG A 17 33.16 -48.21 -3.91
C ARG A 17 33.55 -47.95 -5.36
N LEU A 18 34.49 -48.72 -5.89
CA LEU A 18 34.78 -48.75 -7.33
C LEU A 18 33.71 -49.57 -8.05
N LEU A 19 33.11 -49.01 -9.11
CA LEU A 19 32.10 -49.68 -9.93
C LEU A 19 32.76 -50.49 -11.05
N ALA A 20 32.04 -51.48 -11.58
CA ALA A 20 32.48 -52.27 -12.73
C ALA A 20 32.75 -51.41 -13.99
N SER A 21 32.18 -50.20 -14.04
CA SER A 21 32.41 -49.22 -15.11
C SER A 21 33.70 -48.40 -14.94
N GLY A 22 34.53 -48.67 -13.93
CA GLY A 22 35.73 -47.89 -13.60
C GLY A 22 35.48 -46.59 -12.82
N ARG A 23 34.21 -46.19 -12.60
CA ARG A 23 33.85 -44.96 -11.87
C ARG A 23 33.84 -45.19 -10.35
N VAL A 24 34.12 -44.14 -9.59
CA VAL A 24 34.09 -44.15 -8.12
C VAL A 24 32.70 -43.72 -7.63
N GLN A 25 32.06 -44.56 -6.82
CA GLN A 25 30.79 -44.26 -6.15
C GLN A 25 31.04 -43.93 -4.68
N VAL A 26 30.41 -42.85 -4.20
CA VAL A 26 30.36 -42.49 -2.79
C VAL A 26 28.93 -42.55 -2.29
N THR A 27 28.75 -43.04 -1.06
CA THR A 27 27.46 -43.01 -0.35
C THR A 27 27.65 -42.50 1.06
N ALA A 28 26.66 -41.78 1.58
CA ALA A 28 26.65 -41.32 2.96
C ALA A 28 25.21 -41.26 3.47
N LYS A 29 25.03 -41.20 4.78
CA LYS A 29 23.75 -40.81 5.39
C LYS A 29 23.90 -39.38 5.88
N MET A 30 22.90 -38.55 5.68
CA MET A 30 22.82 -37.25 6.32
C MET A 30 21.52 -37.13 7.08
N ARG A 31 21.49 -36.32 8.12
CA ARG A 31 20.23 -35.87 8.72
C ARG A 31 19.94 -34.48 8.16
N ASP A 32 18.79 -34.27 7.54
CA ASP A 32 18.42 -32.95 7.02
C ASP A 32 18.07 -31.98 8.16
N GLU A 33 17.86 -30.71 7.82
CA GLU A 33 17.60 -29.64 8.79
C GLU A 33 16.28 -29.81 9.56
N VAL A 34 15.36 -30.66 9.06
CA VAL A 34 14.12 -31.02 9.76
C VAL A 34 14.23 -32.34 10.54
N GLY A 35 15.43 -32.95 10.59
CA GLY A 35 15.74 -34.12 11.40
C GLY A 35 15.53 -35.47 10.70
N GLU A 36 15.17 -35.50 9.42
CA GLU A 36 14.93 -36.71 8.64
C GLU A 36 16.26 -37.29 8.11
N LEU A 37 16.43 -38.61 8.19
CA LEU A 37 17.62 -39.28 7.66
C LEU A 37 17.51 -39.49 6.15
N ARG A 38 18.35 -38.79 5.38
CA ARG A 38 18.48 -38.92 3.93
C ARG A 38 19.69 -39.77 3.56
N ARG A 39 19.57 -40.57 2.50
CA ARG A 39 20.70 -41.29 1.91
C ARG A 39 21.24 -40.50 0.72
N LEU A 40 22.54 -40.21 0.76
CA LEU A 40 23.29 -39.57 -0.30
C LEU A 40 24.00 -40.63 -1.14
N LYS A 41 24.06 -40.40 -2.44
CA LYS A 41 24.74 -41.28 -3.39
C LYS A 41 25.16 -40.46 -4.61
N ALA A 42 26.47 -40.42 -4.86
CA ALA A 42 27.04 -39.77 -6.04
C ALA A 42 28.11 -40.67 -6.67
N ALA A 43 28.45 -40.40 -7.92
CA ALA A 43 29.54 -41.08 -8.62
C ALA A 43 30.33 -40.09 -9.49
N GLY A 44 31.63 -40.31 -9.59
CA GLY A 44 32.57 -39.49 -10.35
C GLY A 44 33.65 -40.34 -11.00
N ASP A 45 34.43 -39.74 -11.89
CA ASP A 45 35.49 -40.44 -12.62
C ASP A 45 36.74 -40.59 -11.73
N ALA A 46 36.98 -39.65 -10.82
CA ALA A 46 37.87 -39.79 -9.68
C ALA A 46 37.12 -39.73 -8.33
N GLU A 47 37.78 -40.17 -7.25
CA GLU A 47 37.24 -40.06 -5.89
C GLU A 47 36.92 -38.61 -5.50
N ALA A 48 37.78 -37.66 -5.90
CA ALA A 48 37.56 -36.23 -5.66
C ALA A 48 36.25 -35.73 -6.28
N ASP A 49 35.97 -36.13 -7.52
CA ASP A 49 34.75 -35.74 -8.24
C ASP A 49 33.51 -36.34 -7.58
N ALA A 50 33.59 -37.61 -7.18
CA ALA A 50 32.51 -38.30 -6.49
C ALA A 50 32.19 -37.62 -5.14
N ARG A 51 33.22 -37.26 -4.36
CA ARG A 51 33.09 -36.53 -3.09
C ARG A 51 32.51 -35.12 -3.30
N ALA A 52 32.97 -34.38 -4.30
CA ALA A 52 32.45 -33.06 -4.63
C ALA A 52 30.96 -33.12 -5.01
N ALA A 53 30.57 -34.12 -5.82
CA ALA A 53 29.18 -34.35 -6.18
C ALA A 53 28.30 -34.74 -4.98
N LEU A 54 28.82 -35.54 -4.04
CA LEU A 54 28.10 -35.87 -2.80
C LEU A 54 27.98 -34.67 -1.86
N ALA A 55 29.02 -33.84 -1.76
CA ALA A 55 28.97 -32.59 -1.00
C ALA A 55 27.92 -31.64 -1.58
N LYS A 56 27.87 -31.49 -2.91
CA LYS A 56 26.83 -30.73 -3.61
C LYS A 56 25.44 -31.30 -3.34
N GLN A 57 25.25 -32.62 -3.41
CA GLN A 57 23.98 -33.27 -3.08
C GLN A 57 23.55 -33.02 -1.62
N ALA A 58 24.51 -32.98 -0.70
CA ALA A 58 24.26 -32.68 0.70
C ALA A 58 23.86 -31.21 0.91
N GLU A 59 24.54 -30.27 0.25
CA GLU A 59 24.14 -28.85 0.22
C GLU A 59 22.75 -28.71 -0.40
N ASP A 60 22.51 -29.31 -1.56
CA ASP A 60 21.20 -29.32 -2.20
C ASP A 60 20.13 -29.87 -1.26
N ILE A 61 20.41 -30.87 -0.41
CA ILE A 61 19.45 -31.38 0.57
C ILE A 61 19.27 -30.45 1.78
N ARG A 62 20.34 -29.84 2.29
CA ARG A 62 20.24 -28.82 3.37
C ARG A 62 19.41 -27.63 2.91
N TYR A 63 19.56 -27.25 1.65
CA TYR A 63 18.91 -26.09 1.06
C TYR A 63 17.72 -26.45 0.14
N ARG A 64 17.28 -27.72 0.10
CA ARG A 64 16.39 -28.32 -0.94
C ARG A 64 15.01 -27.72 -1.06
N THR A 65 14.70 -26.74 -0.23
CA THR A 65 13.36 -26.16 -0.19
C THR A 65 13.29 -24.74 -0.75
N VAL A 66 14.38 -23.96 -0.87
CA VAL A 66 14.19 -22.52 -1.14
C VAL A 66 15.36 -21.86 -1.88
N GLY A 67 15.22 -21.72 -3.21
CA GLY A 67 15.79 -20.57 -3.93
C GLY A 67 17.28 -20.25 -3.79
N PRO A 68 17.68 -19.01 -4.12
CA PRO A 68 19.03 -18.51 -3.85
C PRO A 68 19.23 -18.33 -2.33
N VAL A 69 20.36 -18.82 -1.81
CA VAL A 69 20.74 -18.73 -0.39
C VAL A 69 21.69 -17.56 -0.16
N LEU A 70 21.53 -16.85 0.95
CA LEU A 70 22.47 -15.80 1.34
C LEU A 70 23.71 -16.36 2.03
N GLY A 71 24.87 -16.17 1.41
CA GLY A 71 26.15 -16.44 2.06
C GLY A 71 26.49 -15.41 3.14
N ARG A 72 27.36 -15.78 4.09
CA ARG A 72 27.84 -14.90 5.18
C ARG A 72 28.52 -13.60 4.72
N LYS A 73 28.98 -13.54 3.47
CA LYS A 73 29.63 -12.36 2.87
C LYS A 73 28.70 -11.60 1.91
N ALA A 74 27.42 -12.00 1.83
CA ALA A 74 26.47 -11.39 0.93
C ALA A 74 26.32 -9.88 1.19
N THR A 75 26.24 -9.13 0.10
CA THR A 75 25.95 -7.71 0.06
C THR A 75 24.46 -7.45 0.25
N ILE A 76 24.10 -6.20 0.54
CA ILE A 76 22.70 -5.77 0.59
C ILE A 76 22.00 -5.97 -0.75
N ALA A 77 22.70 -5.77 -1.88
CA ALA A 77 22.15 -6.00 -3.21
C ALA A 77 21.78 -7.47 -3.45
N GLU A 78 22.64 -8.41 -3.05
CA GLU A 78 22.36 -9.85 -3.12
C GLU A 78 21.21 -10.24 -2.18
N ALA A 79 21.20 -9.69 -0.96
CA ALA A 79 20.09 -9.85 -0.01
C ALA A 79 18.75 -9.36 -0.55
N CYS A 80 18.76 -8.25 -1.30
CA CYS A 80 17.56 -7.74 -1.97
C CYS A 80 17.04 -8.70 -3.05
N GLU A 81 17.91 -9.38 -3.79
CA GLU A 81 17.47 -10.35 -4.81
C GLU A 81 16.89 -11.61 -4.19
N VAL A 82 17.50 -12.14 -3.13
CA VAL A 82 16.92 -13.27 -2.37
C VAL A 82 15.56 -12.89 -1.80
N PHE A 83 15.45 -11.73 -1.15
CA PHE A 83 14.17 -11.21 -0.65
C PHE A 83 13.10 -11.13 -1.76
N LEU A 84 13.45 -10.62 -2.94
CA LEU A 84 12.52 -10.50 -4.05
C LEU A 84 12.07 -11.87 -4.56
N TYR A 85 13.01 -12.82 -4.70
CA TYR A 85 12.71 -14.19 -5.10
C TYR A 85 11.74 -14.86 -4.12
N GLU A 86 12.02 -14.81 -2.83
CA GLU A 86 11.19 -15.44 -1.79
C GLU A 86 9.78 -14.84 -1.75
N LYS A 87 9.66 -13.51 -1.88
CA LYS A 87 8.36 -12.86 -1.92
C LYS A 87 7.54 -13.28 -3.14
N GLU A 88 8.17 -13.49 -4.29
CA GLU A 88 7.49 -14.03 -5.47
C GLU A 88 7.06 -15.48 -5.29
N GLN A 89 7.93 -16.34 -4.75
CA GLN A 89 7.58 -17.73 -4.49
C GLN A 89 6.48 -17.88 -3.44
N SER A 90 6.40 -16.97 -2.47
CA SER A 90 5.35 -17.01 -1.45
C SER A 90 3.95 -16.85 -2.02
N GLN A 91 3.79 -16.19 -3.18
CA GLN A 91 2.51 -15.82 -3.78
C GLN A 91 1.54 -15.08 -2.82
N THR A 92 2.04 -14.56 -1.70
CA THR A 92 1.24 -13.83 -0.69
C THR A 92 1.21 -12.33 -0.94
N VAL A 93 2.00 -11.84 -1.90
CA VAL A 93 2.19 -10.42 -2.19
C VAL A 93 1.59 -10.06 -3.54
N GLU A 94 0.82 -8.98 -3.57
CA GLU A 94 0.23 -8.46 -4.82
C GLU A 94 1.30 -7.96 -5.80
N ASP A 95 1.09 -8.15 -7.10
CA ASP A 95 1.99 -7.71 -8.18
C ASP A 95 2.42 -6.23 -8.04
N THR A 96 1.48 -5.34 -7.72
CA THR A 96 1.77 -3.90 -7.54
C THR A 96 2.70 -3.62 -6.36
N THR A 97 2.65 -4.46 -5.33
CA THR A 97 3.53 -4.37 -4.16
C THR A 97 4.91 -4.89 -4.53
N MET A 98 4.99 -6.00 -5.28
CA MET A 98 6.25 -6.51 -5.84
C MET A 98 6.93 -5.48 -6.72
N GLU A 99 6.19 -4.82 -7.62
CA GLU A 99 6.70 -3.72 -8.44
C GLU A 99 7.23 -2.55 -7.61
N SER A 100 6.54 -2.22 -6.51
CA SER A 100 6.97 -1.18 -5.59
C SER A 100 8.26 -1.55 -4.85
N TYR A 101 8.41 -2.82 -4.45
CA TYR A 101 9.65 -3.34 -3.88
C TYR A 101 10.79 -3.29 -4.90
N ARG A 102 10.60 -3.84 -6.09
CA ARG A 102 11.59 -3.82 -7.19
C ARG A 102 12.02 -2.40 -7.53
N SER A 103 11.08 -1.48 -7.71
CA SER A 103 11.36 -0.07 -7.98
C SER A 103 12.18 0.60 -6.85
N THR A 104 11.80 0.36 -5.59
CA THR A 104 12.53 0.91 -4.44
C THR A 104 13.94 0.33 -4.34
N ILE A 105 14.10 -0.97 -4.58
CA ILE A 105 15.40 -1.65 -4.56
C ILE A 105 16.31 -1.09 -5.65
N THR A 106 15.83 -1.06 -6.89
CA THR A 106 16.60 -0.62 -8.06
C THR A 106 16.97 0.85 -7.99
N HIS A 107 16.03 1.73 -7.64
CA HIS A 107 16.24 3.18 -7.77
C HIS A 107 16.62 3.89 -6.46
N VAL A 108 16.52 3.21 -5.31
CA VAL A 108 16.77 3.85 -4.00
C VAL A 108 17.78 3.05 -3.18
N VAL A 109 17.55 1.77 -2.93
CA VAL A 109 18.40 0.96 -2.03
C VAL A 109 19.75 0.63 -2.66
N ARG A 110 19.76 0.05 -3.88
CA ARG A 110 20.98 -0.34 -4.58
C ARG A 110 21.95 0.83 -4.77
N PRO A 111 21.53 2.01 -5.27
CA PRO A 111 22.44 3.15 -5.42
C PRO A 111 22.94 3.72 -4.10
N ALA A 112 22.19 3.55 -3.00
CA ALA A 112 22.56 4.12 -1.70
C ALA A 112 23.50 3.22 -0.88
N CYS A 113 23.30 1.90 -0.92
CA CYS A 113 23.99 0.96 -0.03
C CYS A 113 24.12 -0.47 -0.56
N GLY A 114 23.85 -0.72 -1.84
CA GLY A 114 23.81 -2.08 -2.40
C GLY A 114 25.10 -2.88 -2.22
N ASN A 115 26.27 -2.21 -2.29
CA ASN A 115 27.58 -2.88 -2.20
C ASN A 115 28.05 -3.13 -0.76
N LEU A 116 27.32 -2.65 0.26
CA LEU A 116 27.69 -2.87 1.65
C LEU A 116 27.42 -4.34 2.02
N PRO A 117 28.35 -5.05 2.71
CA PRO A 117 28.06 -6.37 3.27
C PRO A 117 26.87 -6.31 4.23
N LEU A 118 25.91 -7.21 4.10
CA LEU A 118 24.68 -7.20 4.90
C LEU A 118 24.98 -7.26 6.40
N ARG A 119 25.91 -8.12 6.80
CA ARG A 119 26.38 -8.29 8.19
C ARG A 119 26.96 -7.02 8.82
N GLU A 120 27.42 -6.09 7.99
CA GLU A 120 27.99 -4.83 8.47
C GLU A 120 26.92 -3.78 8.71
N LEU A 121 25.66 -4.05 8.41
CA LEU A 121 24.60 -3.10 8.66
C LEU A 121 24.41 -2.89 10.17
N SER A 122 24.76 -1.69 10.65
CA SER A 122 24.59 -1.27 12.04
C SER A 122 23.56 -0.14 12.13
N VAL A 123 23.02 0.09 13.33
CA VAL A 123 22.07 1.19 13.59
C VAL A 123 22.61 2.54 13.10
N LEU A 124 23.90 2.81 13.35
CA LEU A 124 24.57 4.03 12.89
C LEU A 124 24.62 4.12 11.36
N ARG A 125 24.97 3.03 10.67
CA ARG A 125 24.98 2.99 9.20
C ARG A 125 23.57 3.15 8.62
N CYS A 126 22.56 2.51 9.20
CA CYS A 126 21.16 2.70 8.80
C CYS A 126 20.76 4.18 8.88
N ASN A 127 21.09 4.86 9.98
CA ASN A 127 20.79 6.29 10.14
C ASN A 127 21.46 7.14 9.06
N ARG A 128 22.74 6.88 8.76
CA ARG A 128 23.48 7.58 7.68
C ARG A 128 22.88 7.32 6.30
N ILE A 129 22.53 6.06 6.00
CA ILE A 129 21.90 5.66 4.74
C ILE A 129 20.57 6.40 4.55
N PHE A 130 19.69 6.41 5.56
CA PHE A 130 18.39 7.06 5.45
C PHE A 130 18.50 8.58 5.36
N GLN A 131 19.46 9.19 6.06
CA GLN A 131 19.76 10.61 5.92
C GLN A 131 20.22 10.93 4.49
N ALA A 132 21.18 10.18 3.95
CA ALA A 132 21.68 10.40 2.59
C ALA A 132 20.59 10.21 1.53
N ILE A 133 19.70 9.21 1.68
CA ILE A 133 18.55 9.03 0.77
C ILE A 133 17.58 10.21 0.88
N ARG A 134 17.34 10.72 2.09
CA ARG A 134 16.45 11.87 2.29
C ARG A 134 17.00 13.12 1.60
N GLU A 135 18.28 13.41 1.78
CA GLU A 135 18.96 14.58 1.21
C GLU A 135 19.04 14.50 -0.32
N LYS A 136 19.39 13.34 -0.87
CA LYS A 136 19.57 13.16 -2.33
C LYS A 136 18.27 12.94 -3.10
N LYS A 137 17.19 12.49 -2.45
CA LYS A 137 15.93 12.13 -3.11
C LYS A 137 14.72 12.76 -2.43
N SER A 138 14.28 12.22 -1.30
CA SER A 138 13.16 12.76 -0.51
C SER A 138 12.92 11.96 0.77
N LEU A 139 12.17 12.53 1.71
CA LEU A 139 11.66 11.82 2.88
C LEU A 139 10.84 10.57 2.50
N SER A 140 10.02 10.66 1.46
CA SER A 140 9.20 9.53 0.99
C SER A 140 10.06 8.36 0.48
N ALA A 141 11.14 8.65 -0.24
CA ALA A 141 12.09 7.65 -0.71
C ALA A 141 12.82 6.98 0.46
N ALA A 142 13.27 7.76 1.45
CA ALA A 142 13.93 7.23 2.65
C ALA A 142 13.00 6.30 3.46
N ARG A 143 11.73 6.67 3.62
CA ARG A 143 10.73 5.84 4.31
C ARG A 143 10.46 4.52 3.58
N ARG A 144 10.34 4.55 2.24
CA ARG A 144 10.20 3.32 1.43
C ARG A 144 11.44 2.44 1.55
N ALA A 145 12.63 3.02 1.45
CA ALA A 145 13.89 2.29 1.62
C ALA A 145 13.99 1.65 3.01
N ARG A 146 13.60 2.36 4.08
CA ARG A 146 13.53 1.79 5.44
C ARG A 146 12.59 0.59 5.51
N SER A 147 11.39 0.71 4.95
CA SER A 147 10.41 -0.39 4.95
C SER A 147 10.90 -1.61 4.18
N VAL A 148 11.60 -1.41 3.06
CA VAL A 148 12.18 -2.51 2.27
C VAL A 148 13.37 -3.12 3.00
N LEU A 149 14.34 -2.32 3.43
CA LEU A 149 15.53 -2.81 4.14
C LEU A 149 15.18 -3.53 5.44
N SER A 150 14.14 -3.10 6.16
CA SER A 150 13.64 -3.83 7.32
C SER A 150 13.20 -5.26 6.98
N GLN A 151 12.60 -5.48 5.81
CA GLN A 151 12.19 -6.82 5.37
C GLN A 151 13.37 -7.61 4.79
N VAL A 152 14.29 -6.96 4.07
CA VAL A 152 15.54 -7.59 3.61
C VAL A 152 16.39 -8.07 4.79
N CYS A 153 16.46 -7.31 5.89
CA CYS A 153 17.12 -7.75 7.11
C CYS A 153 16.40 -8.94 7.76
N GLN A 154 15.07 -9.04 7.60
CA GLN A 154 14.31 -10.20 8.09
C GLN A 154 14.67 -11.46 7.29
N THR A 155 14.73 -11.38 5.96
CA THR A 155 15.29 -12.45 5.12
C THR A 155 16.73 -12.79 5.53
N GLY A 156 17.55 -11.79 5.84
CA GLY A 156 18.91 -12.01 6.35
C GLY A 156 18.98 -12.77 7.68
N ILE A 157 17.97 -12.62 8.55
CA ILE A 157 17.85 -13.40 9.80
C ILE A 157 17.39 -14.83 9.50
N GLU A 158 16.43 -15.00 8.59
CA GLU A 158 15.93 -16.32 8.15
C GLU A 158 17.03 -17.16 7.50
N HIS A 159 18.03 -16.51 6.88
CA HIS A 159 19.24 -17.15 6.31
C HIS A 159 20.44 -17.15 7.28
N GLU A 160 20.24 -16.81 8.55
CA GLU A 160 21.28 -16.79 9.60
C GLU A 160 22.50 -15.88 9.30
N VAL A 161 22.37 -14.93 8.37
CA VAL A 161 23.40 -13.92 8.08
C VAL A 161 23.39 -12.81 9.14
N LEU A 162 22.21 -12.51 9.68
CA LEU A 162 21.99 -11.53 10.74
C LEU A 162 21.40 -12.20 11.97
N THR A 163 21.81 -11.75 13.16
CA THR A 163 21.20 -12.20 14.43
C THR A 163 20.08 -11.26 14.89
N ALA A 164 20.06 -10.02 14.41
CA ALA A 164 19.07 -9.01 14.77
C ALA A 164 18.84 -8.03 13.61
N ASN A 165 17.72 -7.31 13.65
CA ASN A 165 17.35 -6.34 12.62
C ASN A 165 17.69 -4.90 13.06
N PRO A 166 18.82 -4.32 12.61
CA PRO A 166 19.28 -3.00 13.05
C PRO A 166 18.34 -1.85 12.62
N ILE A 167 17.45 -2.10 11.66
CA ILE A 167 16.48 -1.11 11.17
C ILE A 167 15.40 -0.84 12.23
N ARG A 168 15.14 -1.78 13.13
CA ARG A 168 14.15 -1.61 14.20
C ARG A 168 14.58 -0.52 15.19
N ASP A 169 15.87 -0.46 15.52
CA ASP A 169 16.46 0.50 16.47
C ASP A 169 16.99 1.78 15.81
N ALA A 170 17.06 1.82 14.48
CA ALA A 170 17.42 3.02 13.74
C ALA A 170 16.43 4.16 14.02
N ARG A 171 16.93 5.41 14.03
CA ARG A 171 16.13 6.61 14.29
C ARG A 171 14.90 6.65 13.40
N ARG A 172 13.74 6.97 13.98
CA ARG A 172 12.50 7.10 13.22
C ARG A 172 12.63 8.28 12.26
N LEU A 173 12.19 8.05 11.02
CA LEU A 173 12.07 9.14 10.06
C LEU A 173 10.82 9.95 10.39
N PRO A 174 10.87 11.29 10.23
CA PRO A 174 9.70 12.14 10.38
C PRO A 174 8.52 11.61 9.57
N LEU A 175 7.31 11.85 10.09
CA LEU A 175 6.10 11.67 9.31
C LEU A 175 6.03 12.82 8.30
N PRO A 176 5.58 12.57 7.06
CA PRO A 176 5.23 13.67 6.17
C PRO A 176 4.11 14.48 6.81
N GLU A 177 4.07 15.78 6.52
CA GLU A 177 2.95 16.63 6.91
C GLU A 177 1.64 16.01 6.43
N LYS A 178 0.65 16.03 7.32
CA LYS A 178 -0.69 15.52 7.02
C LYS A 178 -1.31 16.50 6.03
N LYS A 179 -1.85 15.97 4.94
CA LYS A 179 -2.65 16.77 4.01
C LYS A 179 -4.00 17.04 4.64
N GLU A 180 -4.27 18.30 4.92
CA GLU A 180 -5.48 18.75 5.62
C GLU A 180 -6.45 19.48 4.69
N SER A 181 -6.14 19.60 3.40
CA SER A 181 -7.10 20.20 2.47
C SER A 181 -8.35 19.33 2.34
N VAL A 182 -9.50 19.95 2.64
CA VAL A 182 -10.87 19.50 2.39
C VAL A 182 -11.59 20.59 1.60
N LEU A 183 -12.74 20.24 1.02
CA LEU A 183 -13.57 21.19 0.26
C LEU A 183 -14.85 21.46 1.04
N SER A 184 -15.27 22.73 1.13
CA SER A 184 -16.62 23.07 1.55
C SER A 184 -17.64 22.68 0.47
N PRO A 185 -18.95 22.54 0.80
CA PRO A 185 -19.99 22.34 -0.21
C PRO A 185 -19.97 23.39 -1.33
N GLU A 186 -19.75 24.65 -1.00
CA GLU A 186 -19.68 25.77 -1.95
C GLU A 186 -18.47 25.60 -2.88
N GLN A 187 -17.32 25.22 -2.34
CA GLN A 187 -16.12 24.92 -3.12
C GLN A 187 -16.33 23.73 -4.08
N VAL A 188 -17.07 22.69 -3.66
CA VAL A 188 -17.42 21.57 -4.55
C VAL A 188 -18.29 22.06 -5.73
N ILE A 189 -19.25 22.95 -5.48
CA ILE A 189 -20.11 23.51 -6.52
C ILE A 189 -19.31 24.40 -7.48
N LEU A 190 -18.38 25.22 -6.95
CA LEU A 190 -17.46 25.99 -7.78
C LEU A 190 -16.59 25.08 -8.66
N VAL A 191 -15.98 24.04 -8.08
CA VAL A 191 -15.18 23.06 -8.85
C VAL A 191 -16.01 22.46 -9.97
N ARG A 192 -17.27 22.13 -9.73
CA ARG A 192 -18.18 21.64 -10.78
C ARG A 192 -18.39 22.68 -11.88
N GLN A 193 -18.61 23.95 -11.54
CA GLN A 193 -18.75 25.02 -12.53
C GLN A 193 -17.48 25.15 -13.39
N LEU A 194 -16.30 25.13 -12.76
CA LEU A 194 -15.02 25.13 -13.45
C LEU A 194 -14.87 23.91 -14.37
N ILE A 195 -15.21 22.70 -13.91
CA ILE A 195 -15.16 21.48 -14.75
C ILE A 195 -16.03 21.64 -15.99
N ARG A 196 -17.23 22.22 -15.85
CA ARG A 196 -18.19 22.39 -16.96
C ARG A 196 -17.77 23.47 -17.95
N ALA A 197 -17.13 24.54 -17.48
CA ALA A 197 -16.61 25.61 -18.32
C ALA A 197 -15.24 25.26 -18.95
N TRP A 198 -14.59 24.19 -18.49
CA TRP A 198 -13.22 23.87 -18.86
C TRP A 198 -13.07 23.55 -20.36
N ARG A 199 -12.40 24.47 -21.08
CA ARG A 199 -12.07 24.37 -22.51
C ARG A 199 -13.29 24.20 -23.43
N VAL A 200 -14.43 24.79 -23.05
CA VAL A 200 -15.64 24.77 -23.89
C VAL A 200 -15.43 25.50 -25.21
N ASP A 201 -14.72 26.62 -25.19
CA ASP A 201 -14.60 27.54 -26.35
C ASP A 201 -13.42 27.24 -27.30
N GLY A 202 -12.68 26.14 -27.07
CA GLY A 202 -11.66 25.67 -28.03
C GLY A 202 -10.32 26.41 -28.06
N ASP A 203 -10.20 27.59 -27.43
CA ASP A 203 -8.97 28.41 -27.38
C ASP A 203 -7.82 27.83 -26.51
N SER A 204 -7.98 26.62 -25.98
CA SER A 204 -7.00 25.98 -25.11
C SER A 204 -6.19 24.92 -25.84
N PHE A 205 -4.86 25.00 -25.77
CA PHE A 205 -3.96 23.99 -26.32
C PHE A 205 -4.21 22.60 -25.73
N GLY A 206 -4.56 21.62 -26.58
CA GLY A 206 -4.68 20.20 -26.24
C GLY A 206 -6.05 19.58 -26.58
N PRO A 207 -6.20 18.25 -26.41
CA PRO A 207 -7.44 17.56 -26.75
C PRO A 207 -8.60 18.02 -25.85
N ARG A 208 -9.83 18.04 -26.40
CA ARG A 208 -11.04 18.30 -25.62
C ARG A 208 -11.16 17.31 -24.45
N PRO A 209 -11.23 17.80 -23.20
CA PRO A 209 -11.27 16.93 -22.03
C PRO A 209 -12.61 16.21 -21.91
N ASN A 210 -12.60 15.02 -21.32
CA ASN A 210 -13.85 14.32 -20.99
C ASN A 210 -14.39 14.83 -19.64
N VAL A 211 -14.99 16.02 -19.68
CA VAL A 211 -15.53 16.72 -18.49
C VAL A 211 -16.61 15.90 -17.78
N ALA A 212 -17.42 15.14 -18.52
CA ALA A 212 -18.47 14.29 -17.96
C ALA A 212 -17.91 13.17 -17.08
N VAL A 213 -16.80 12.53 -17.48
CA VAL A 213 -16.12 11.54 -16.64
C VAL A 213 -15.54 12.20 -15.39
N LEU A 214 -14.91 13.36 -15.52
CA LEU A 214 -14.34 14.09 -14.39
C LEU A 214 -15.40 14.46 -13.34
N GLU A 215 -16.52 15.07 -13.79
CA GLU A 215 -17.63 15.46 -12.92
C GLU A 215 -18.32 14.25 -12.28
N ASN A 216 -18.67 13.21 -13.07
CA ASN A 216 -19.42 12.07 -12.56
C ASN A 216 -18.58 11.24 -11.57
N VAL A 217 -17.28 11.05 -11.81
CA VAL A 217 -16.40 10.38 -10.84
C VAL A 217 -16.27 11.20 -9.56
N MET A 218 -16.11 12.53 -9.66
CA MET A 218 -16.09 13.42 -8.48
C MET A 218 -17.34 13.24 -7.62
N TRP A 219 -18.54 13.32 -8.21
CA TRP A 219 -19.79 13.19 -7.47
C TRP A 219 -19.97 11.81 -6.83
N ILE A 220 -19.57 10.74 -7.52
CA ILE A 220 -19.62 9.39 -6.93
C ILE A 220 -18.62 9.26 -5.79
N MET A 221 -17.39 9.78 -5.94
CA MET A 221 -16.40 9.76 -4.87
C MET A 221 -16.86 10.55 -3.65
N ILE A 222 -17.50 11.71 -3.83
CA ILE A 222 -18.08 12.50 -2.74
C ILE A 222 -19.28 11.78 -2.10
N GLY A 223 -20.17 11.18 -2.90
CA GLY A 223 -21.38 10.54 -2.34
C GLY A 223 -21.16 9.19 -1.69
N THR A 224 -20.01 8.54 -1.92
CA THR A 224 -19.72 7.18 -1.43
C THR A 224 -18.46 7.10 -0.58
N SER A 225 -17.64 8.16 -0.61
CA SER A 225 -16.28 8.14 -0.12
C SER A 225 -15.48 6.94 -0.68
N ALA A 226 -15.74 6.44 -1.89
CA ALA A 226 -15.02 5.32 -2.51
C ALA A 226 -13.64 5.73 -3.07
N ARG A 227 -12.71 4.77 -3.24
CA ARG A 227 -11.37 5.06 -3.79
C ARG A 227 -11.52 5.18 -5.30
N ILE A 228 -10.65 5.94 -5.96
CA ILE A 228 -10.73 6.09 -7.41
C ILE A 228 -10.76 4.74 -8.15
N GLY A 229 -9.91 3.78 -7.77
CA GLY A 229 -9.93 2.44 -8.35
C GLY A 229 -11.24 1.67 -8.08
N GLU A 230 -11.90 1.91 -6.94
CA GLU A 230 -13.20 1.31 -6.61
C GLU A 230 -14.30 1.92 -7.50
N VAL A 231 -14.30 3.24 -7.71
CA VAL A 231 -15.27 3.94 -8.58
C VAL A 231 -15.12 3.56 -10.05
N LEU A 232 -13.88 3.58 -10.57
CA LEU A 232 -13.62 3.16 -11.95
C LEU A 232 -13.87 1.66 -12.17
N GLY A 233 -13.94 0.87 -11.09
CA GLY A 233 -14.24 -0.56 -11.11
C GLY A 233 -15.73 -0.89 -11.01
N LEU A 234 -16.61 0.10 -10.92
CA LEU A 234 -18.05 -0.11 -10.90
C LEU A 234 -18.52 -0.65 -12.24
N ARG A 235 -19.31 -1.72 -12.18
CA ARG A 235 -20.04 -2.29 -13.31
C ARG A 235 -21.52 -1.95 -13.21
N ARG A 236 -22.25 -2.19 -14.29
CA ARG A 236 -23.71 -2.02 -14.35
C ARG A 236 -24.44 -2.84 -13.26
N CYS A 237 -23.99 -4.06 -13.00
CA CYS A 237 -24.52 -4.95 -11.96
C CYS A 237 -24.19 -4.52 -10.52
N ASP A 238 -23.22 -3.62 -10.34
CA ASP A 238 -22.81 -3.14 -9.01
C ASP A 238 -23.70 -1.97 -8.54
N VAL A 239 -24.59 -1.43 -9.37
CA VAL A 239 -25.44 -0.26 -9.05
C VAL A 239 -26.93 -0.57 -9.18
N ASP A 240 -27.70 -0.07 -8.23
CA ASP A 240 -29.16 -0.07 -8.29
C ASP A 240 -29.66 1.36 -8.08
N VAL A 241 -30.02 2.01 -9.19
CA VAL A 241 -30.53 3.39 -9.20
C VAL A 241 -32.05 3.46 -9.35
N THR A 242 -32.74 2.31 -9.32
CA THR A 242 -34.20 2.23 -9.39
C THR A 242 -34.83 2.07 -8.01
N SER A 243 -34.10 1.52 -7.03
CA SER A 243 -34.52 1.50 -5.63
C SER A 243 -34.49 2.87 -4.95
N ARG A 244 -35.19 2.98 -3.80
CA ARG A 244 -35.23 4.16 -2.95
C ARG A 244 -34.90 3.77 -1.50
N PRO A 245 -33.75 4.19 -0.94
CA PRO A 245 -32.69 4.94 -1.61
C PRO A 245 -31.96 4.09 -2.66
N ALA A 246 -31.44 4.73 -3.70
CA ALA A 246 -30.54 4.09 -4.66
C ALA A 246 -29.30 3.56 -3.94
N THR A 247 -28.69 2.48 -4.44
CA THR A 247 -27.53 1.85 -3.81
C THR A 247 -26.40 1.52 -4.79
N VAL A 248 -25.18 1.44 -4.26
CA VAL A 248 -23.99 0.94 -4.97
C VAL A 248 -23.27 -0.10 -4.13
N LEU A 249 -22.82 -1.18 -4.76
CA LEU A 249 -21.98 -2.21 -4.17
C LEU A 249 -20.51 -1.96 -4.52
N ILE A 250 -19.71 -1.59 -3.52
CA ILE A 250 -18.26 -1.53 -3.66
C ILE A 250 -17.69 -2.94 -3.48
N ALA A 251 -17.50 -3.67 -4.58
CA ALA A 251 -17.01 -5.05 -4.57
C ALA A 251 -15.71 -5.30 -5.33
N GLY A 252 -15.19 -4.31 -6.07
CA GLY A 252 -13.95 -4.47 -6.81
C GLY A 252 -13.16 -3.18 -6.94
N THR A 253 -11.96 -3.29 -7.50
CA THR A 253 -11.10 -2.15 -7.79
C THR A 253 -10.36 -2.38 -9.11
N ILE A 254 -10.29 -1.35 -9.95
CA ILE A 254 -9.35 -1.31 -11.06
C ILE A 254 -7.94 -1.23 -10.51
N LYS A 255 -7.05 -2.04 -11.08
CA LYS A 255 -5.63 -2.06 -10.83
C LYS A 255 -4.88 -2.13 -12.14
N GLN A 256 -3.63 -1.70 -12.10
CA GLN A 256 -2.71 -1.83 -13.19
C GLN A 256 -1.39 -2.42 -12.67
N SER A 257 -0.89 -3.45 -13.33
CA SER A 257 0.45 -3.99 -13.11
C SER A 257 1.09 -4.27 -14.47
N LYS A 258 2.43 -4.33 -14.52
CA LYS A 258 3.18 -4.76 -15.71
C LYS A 258 2.81 -6.19 -16.10
N ALA A 259 2.62 -7.07 -15.11
CA ALA A 259 2.33 -8.49 -15.34
C ALA A 259 0.93 -8.74 -15.94
N LYS A 260 -0.10 -8.00 -15.50
CA LYS A 260 -1.50 -8.26 -15.88
C LYS A 260 -2.13 -7.15 -16.73
N GLY A 261 -1.38 -6.10 -17.04
CA GLY A 261 -1.92 -4.89 -17.65
C GLY A 261 -2.97 -4.24 -16.75
N LEU A 262 -4.02 -3.69 -17.36
CA LEU A 262 -5.17 -3.13 -16.65
C LEU A 262 -6.20 -4.23 -16.37
N TYR A 263 -6.56 -4.43 -15.10
CA TYR A 263 -7.52 -5.46 -14.71
C TYR A 263 -8.39 -4.99 -13.55
N ARG A 264 -9.56 -5.62 -13.38
CA ARG A 264 -10.42 -5.45 -12.21
C ARG A 264 -10.14 -6.58 -11.23
N LYS A 265 -9.75 -6.24 -10.00
CA LYS A 265 -9.75 -7.19 -8.88
C LYS A 265 -11.16 -7.25 -8.30
N ASN A 266 -11.79 -8.43 -8.28
CA ASN A 266 -13.15 -8.66 -7.79
C ASN A 266 -13.28 -8.66 -6.25
N THR A 267 -12.29 -8.09 -5.57
CA THR A 267 -12.31 -7.82 -4.14
C THR A 267 -11.60 -6.49 -3.90
N PRO A 268 -12.05 -5.68 -2.93
CA PRO A 268 -11.29 -4.52 -2.47
C PRO A 268 -9.95 -4.92 -1.86
N LYS A 269 -9.15 -3.94 -1.42
CA LYS A 269 -7.85 -4.20 -0.79
C LYS A 269 -7.95 -5.16 0.41
N ARG A 270 -9.06 -5.14 1.16
CA ARG A 270 -9.41 -6.17 2.14
C ARG A 270 -10.88 -6.59 1.97
N SER A 271 -11.19 -7.87 2.20
CA SER A 271 -12.55 -8.44 2.08
C SER A 271 -13.60 -7.62 2.84
N ARG A 272 -13.30 -7.23 4.09
CA ARG A 272 -14.16 -6.39 4.95
C ARG A 272 -14.51 -4.99 4.39
N GLN A 273 -13.84 -4.53 3.32
CA GLN A 273 -14.16 -3.25 2.70
C GLN A 273 -15.27 -3.36 1.65
N LYS A 274 -15.68 -4.61 1.32
CA LYS A 274 -16.84 -4.87 0.49
C LYS A 274 -18.08 -4.40 1.22
N ARG A 275 -18.82 -3.47 0.63
CA ARG A 275 -19.98 -2.84 1.29
C ARG A 275 -20.96 -2.29 0.27
N ARG A 276 -22.24 -2.31 0.63
CA ARG A 276 -23.30 -1.61 -0.09
C ARG A 276 -23.51 -0.24 0.56
N ILE A 277 -23.61 0.80 -0.25
CA ILE A 277 -23.72 2.19 0.18
C ILE A 277 -25.02 2.75 -0.40
N ALA A 278 -25.86 3.36 0.44
CA ALA A 278 -26.98 4.16 -0.01
C ALA A 278 -26.47 5.46 -0.62
N LEU A 279 -26.95 5.80 -1.81
CA LEU A 279 -26.46 6.92 -2.60
C LEU A 279 -27.27 8.19 -2.29
N PRO A 280 -26.59 9.31 -1.97
CA PRO A 280 -27.21 10.63 -2.07
C PRO A 280 -27.71 10.90 -3.49
N SER A 281 -28.73 11.75 -3.62
CA SER A 281 -29.39 12.06 -4.90
C SER A 281 -28.43 12.52 -5.99
N PHE A 282 -27.42 13.34 -5.64
CA PHE A 282 -26.40 13.83 -6.58
C PHE A 282 -25.49 12.71 -7.11
N ALA A 283 -25.12 11.73 -6.27
CA ALA A 283 -24.29 10.61 -6.70
C ALA A 283 -25.09 9.61 -7.53
N ALA A 284 -26.35 9.38 -7.16
CA ALA A 284 -27.27 8.60 -7.98
C ALA A 284 -27.51 9.26 -9.35
N ALA A 285 -27.58 10.59 -9.43
CA ALA A 285 -27.67 11.31 -10.70
C ALA A 285 -26.42 11.14 -11.57
N ALA A 286 -25.22 11.21 -10.98
CA ALA A 286 -23.96 10.96 -11.69
C ALA A 286 -23.90 9.52 -12.24
N ILE A 287 -24.36 8.52 -11.47
CA ILE A 287 -24.43 7.13 -11.93
C ILE A 287 -25.46 6.97 -13.06
N ARG A 288 -26.66 7.57 -12.93
CA ARG A 288 -27.67 7.55 -14.00
C ARG A 288 -27.15 8.16 -15.30
N SER A 289 -26.43 9.28 -15.22
CA SER A 289 -25.77 9.91 -16.37
C SER A 289 -24.79 8.93 -17.05
N GLN A 290 -23.97 8.20 -16.29
CA GLN A 290 -23.07 7.20 -16.87
C GLN A 290 -23.81 5.99 -17.45
N LEU A 291 -24.86 5.51 -16.78
CA LEU A 291 -25.68 4.38 -17.25
C LEU A 291 -26.39 4.63 -18.59
N ALA A 292 -26.69 5.91 -18.90
CA ALA A 292 -27.29 6.31 -20.17
C ALA A 292 -26.36 6.08 -21.37
N HIS A 293 -25.04 6.07 -21.14
CA HIS A 293 -24.03 5.84 -22.18
C HIS A 293 -23.37 4.46 -22.11
N ALA A 294 -23.51 3.76 -20.97
CA ALA A 294 -22.95 2.43 -20.80
C ALA A 294 -23.72 1.36 -21.60
N VAL A 295 -22.99 0.36 -22.08
CA VAL A 295 -23.54 -0.83 -22.74
C VAL A 295 -24.54 -1.55 -21.81
N ARG A 296 -25.57 -2.20 -22.37
CA ARG A 296 -26.63 -2.90 -21.63
C ARG A 296 -26.22 -4.30 -21.10
N ASP A 297 -24.92 -4.55 -20.96
CA ASP A 297 -24.40 -5.76 -20.32
C ASP A 297 -24.27 -5.53 -18.81
N PRO A 298 -24.80 -6.44 -17.94
CA PRO A 298 -24.60 -6.36 -16.50
C PRO A 298 -23.14 -6.22 -16.06
N GLU A 299 -22.20 -6.85 -16.76
CA GLU A 299 -20.78 -6.85 -16.42
C GLU A 299 -20.02 -5.64 -17.02
N ALA A 300 -20.68 -4.83 -17.84
CA ALA A 300 -20.06 -3.64 -18.44
C ALA A 300 -19.63 -2.63 -17.36
N PHE A 301 -18.40 -2.13 -17.50
CA PHE A 301 -17.89 -1.03 -16.68
C PHE A 301 -18.68 0.26 -16.95
N LEU A 302 -18.92 1.04 -15.89
CA LEU A 302 -19.55 2.36 -16.02
C LEU A 302 -18.59 3.39 -16.64
N PHE A 303 -17.29 3.25 -16.40
CA PHE A 303 -16.26 4.17 -16.88
C PHE A 303 -15.31 3.45 -17.84
N THR A 304 -15.43 3.75 -19.13
CA THR A 304 -14.65 3.10 -20.18
C THR A 304 -13.88 4.11 -21.04
N THR A 305 -12.86 3.62 -21.74
CA THR A 305 -12.25 4.32 -22.87
C THR A 305 -13.17 4.26 -24.09
N LYS A 306 -12.87 5.04 -25.14
CA LYS A 306 -13.59 4.96 -26.42
C LYS A 306 -13.61 3.55 -27.04
N THR A 307 -12.64 2.71 -26.69
CA THR A 307 -12.53 1.31 -27.12
C THR A 307 -13.27 0.32 -26.23
N GLY A 308 -14.07 0.79 -25.26
CA GLY A 308 -14.88 -0.04 -24.37
C GLY A 308 -14.12 -0.71 -23.22
N ARG A 309 -12.80 -0.52 -23.12
CA ARG A 309 -12.00 -1.03 -21.99
C ARG A 309 -12.21 -0.18 -20.75
N ALA A 310 -12.04 -0.75 -19.56
CA ALA A 310 -12.10 0.01 -18.31
C ALA A 310 -11.16 1.22 -18.33
N LEU A 311 -11.59 2.34 -17.74
CA LEU A 311 -10.74 3.50 -17.57
C LEU A 311 -9.69 3.22 -16.47
N SER A 312 -8.42 3.52 -16.74
CA SER A 312 -7.37 3.37 -15.74
C SER A 312 -7.34 4.53 -14.74
N VAL A 313 -6.88 4.25 -13.52
CA VAL A 313 -6.64 5.28 -12.49
C VAL A 313 -5.67 6.35 -13.02
N SER A 314 -4.59 5.93 -13.68
CA SER A 314 -3.58 6.82 -14.26
C SER A 314 -4.16 7.77 -15.32
N ASN A 315 -5.13 7.32 -16.11
CA ASN A 315 -5.81 8.17 -17.10
C ASN A 315 -6.67 9.23 -16.42
N TYR A 316 -7.45 8.83 -15.41
CA TYR A 316 -8.27 9.75 -14.65
C TYR A 316 -7.42 10.77 -13.87
N GLU A 317 -6.37 10.33 -13.18
CA GLU A 317 -5.48 11.23 -12.43
C GLU A 317 -4.73 12.19 -13.34
N ARG A 318 -4.40 11.78 -14.58
CA ARG A 318 -3.87 12.69 -15.59
C ARG A 318 -4.89 13.76 -15.97
N LEU A 319 -6.13 13.37 -16.26
CA LEU A 319 -7.21 14.30 -16.59
C LEU A 319 -7.45 15.30 -15.45
N LEU A 320 -7.52 14.81 -14.21
CA LEU A 320 -7.68 15.63 -13.01
C LEU A 320 -6.52 16.62 -12.84
N ARG A 321 -5.28 16.17 -13.02
CA ARG A 321 -4.10 17.04 -12.92
C ARG A 321 -4.12 18.13 -13.98
N THR A 322 -4.44 17.80 -15.24
CA THR A 322 -4.56 18.82 -16.30
C THR A 322 -5.66 19.84 -15.97
N PHE A 323 -6.81 19.39 -15.44
CA PHE A 323 -7.85 20.31 -14.96
C PHE A 323 -7.33 21.25 -13.87
N VAL A 324 -6.62 20.70 -12.88
CA VAL A 324 -6.05 21.48 -11.76
C VAL A 324 -5.00 22.48 -12.25
N ASP A 325 -4.13 22.06 -13.17
CA ASP A 325 -3.08 22.92 -13.73
C ASP A 325 -3.69 24.10 -14.52
N ASP A 326 -4.69 23.82 -15.37
CA ASP A 326 -5.38 24.86 -16.16
C ASP A 326 -6.21 25.82 -15.30
N ASN A 327 -6.81 25.33 -14.22
CA ASN A 327 -7.70 26.12 -13.35
C ASN A 327 -7.01 26.57 -12.06
N LYS A 328 -5.68 26.48 -11.98
CA LYS A 328 -4.90 26.68 -10.75
C LYS A 328 -5.16 28.04 -10.09
N GLN A 329 -5.29 29.09 -10.90
CA GLN A 329 -5.56 30.44 -10.40
C GLN A 329 -6.98 30.55 -9.82
N ALA A 330 -8.00 30.05 -10.53
CA ALA A 330 -9.39 30.06 -10.06
C ALA A 330 -9.57 29.23 -8.78
N LEU A 331 -8.93 28.05 -8.70
CA LEU A 331 -8.93 27.22 -7.49
C LEU A 331 -8.31 27.98 -6.30
N ARG A 332 -7.17 28.64 -6.50
CA ARG A 332 -6.52 29.44 -5.44
C ARG A 332 -7.37 30.63 -5.00
N ALA A 333 -8.00 31.34 -5.93
CA ALA A 333 -8.89 32.46 -5.62
C ALA A 333 -10.09 32.02 -4.75
N ALA A 334 -10.50 30.76 -4.85
CA ALA A 334 -11.55 30.15 -4.03
C ALA A 334 -11.06 29.55 -2.71
N GLY A 335 -9.81 29.80 -2.32
CA GLY A 335 -9.21 29.22 -1.11
C GLY A 335 -8.91 27.72 -1.22
N ILE A 336 -8.88 27.15 -2.43
CA ILE A 336 -8.59 25.73 -2.64
C ILE A 336 -7.10 25.53 -2.91
N ASN A 337 -6.45 24.71 -2.10
CA ASN A 337 -5.05 24.34 -2.30
C ASN A 337 -4.89 23.41 -3.51
N ALA A 338 -4.56 23.99 -4.67
CA ALA A 338 -4.32 23.26 -5.91
C ALA A 338 -3.21 22.20 -5.80
N GLY A 339 -2.21 22.37 -4.93
CA GLY A 339 -1.13 21.40 -4.72
C GLY A 339 -1.58 20.11 -4.00
N GLU A 340 -2.72 20.17 -3.31
CA GLU A 340 -3.32 19.02 -2.63
C GLU A 340 -4.55 18.46 -3.33
N PHE A 341 -5.00 19.12 -4.40
CA PHE A 341 -6.17 18.71 -5.18
C PHE A 341 -5.89 17.42 -5.95
N SER A 342 -6.38 16.31 -5.39
CA SER A 342 -6.19 14.95 -5.90
C SER A 342 -7.44 14.13 -5.61
N THR A 343 -7.56 12.93 -6.16
CA THR A 343 -8.68 12.01 -5.89
C THR A 343 -8.96 11.82 -4.40
N HIS A 344 -7.93 11.90 -3.55
CA HIS A 344 -8.05 11.79 -2.11
C HIS A 344 -8.76 12.96 -1.43
N ILE A 345 -8.81 14.15 -2.05
CA ILE A 345 -9.49 15.32 -1.47
C ILE A 345 -10.98 15.05 -1.30
N PHE A 346 -11.64 14.47 -2.30
CA PHE A 346 -13.07 14.12 -2.26
C PHE A 346 -13.39 13.16 -1.11
N ARG A 347 -12.48 12.22 -0.87
CA ARG A 347 -12.62 11.24 0.20
C ARG A 347 -12.43 11.86 1.58
N ARG A 348 -11.48 12.79 1.74
CA ARG A 348 -11.30 13.57 2.99
C ARG A 348 -12.48 14.50 3.25
N THR A 349 -12.95 15.21 2.22
CA THR A 349 -14.14 16.07 2.28
C THR A 349 -15.34 15.29 2.81
N THR A 350 -15.65 14.15 2.21
CA THR A 350 -16.80 13.32 2.63
C THR A 350 -16.65 12.84 4.07
N ALA A 351 -15.47 12.34 4.42
CA ALA A 351 -15.20 11.85 5.77
C ALA A 351 -15.35 12.95 6.83
N THR A 352 -14.85 14.15 6.54
CA THR A 352 -14.90 15.30 7.45
C THR A 352 -16.33 15.81 7.62
N ILE A 353 -17.12 15.90 6.54
CA ILE A 353 -18.54 16.30 6.61
C ILE A 353 -19.35 15.31 7.44
N ILE A 354 -19.17 14.01 7.23
CA ILE A 354 -19.91 12.98 7.97
C ILE A 354 -19.46 12.91 9.43
N ASP A 355 -18.17 13.07 9.71
CA ASP A 355 -17.65 13.11 11.08
C ASP A 355 -18.21 14.30 11.86
N ALA A 356 -18.22 15.49 11.26
CA ALA A 356 -18.81 16.67 11.88
C ALA A 356 -20.32 16.51 12.16
N ALA A 357 -21.06 15.84 11.27
CA ALA A 357 -22.51 15.70 11.40
C ALA A 357 -22.96 14.53 12.30
N ALA A 358 -22.20 13.44 12.36
CA ALA A 358 -22.67 12.17 12.93
C ALA A 358 -21.55 11.32 13.58
N GLY A 359 -20.35 11.90 13.74
CA GLY A 359 -19.24 11.30 14.45
C GLY A 359 -18.39 10.29 13.68
N ILE A 360 -17.22 10.01 14.26
CA ILE A 360 -16.11 9.28 13.64
C ILE A 360 -16.45 7.84 13.28
N THR A 361 -17.34 7.21 14.06
CA THR A 361 -17.76 5.83 13.85
C THR A 361 -18.51 5.70 12.54
N LEU A 362 -19.43 6.62 12.24
CA LEU A 362 -20.19 6.59 10.98
C LEU A 362 -19.28 6.89 9.79
N ALA A 363 -18.42 7.91 9.90
CA ALA A 363 -17.43 8.24 8.86
C ALA A 363 -16.51 7.04 8.57
N SER A 364 -16.05 6.33 9.61
CA SER A 364 -15.18 5.16 9.49
C SER A 364 -15.87 3.97 8.81
N ARG A 365 -17.16 3.73 9.10
CA ARG A 365 -17.97 2.70 8.44
C ARG A 365 -18.16 3.01 6.96
N LEU A 366 -18.49 4.26 6.60
CA LEU A 366 -18.62 4.70 5.21
C LEU A 366 -17.30 4.52 4.43
N LEU A 367 -16.17 4.85 5.06
CA LEU A 367 -14.84 4.66 4.49
C LEU A 367 -14.41 3.18 4.38
N GLY A 368 -15.07 2.26 5.08
CA GLY A 368 -14.67 0.86 5.18
C GLY A 368 -13.32 0.69 5.89
N HIS A 369 -13.07 1.44 6.96
CA HIS A 369 -11.91 1.23 7.83
C HIS A 369 -12.25 0.27 8.98
N ALA A 370 -11.26 -0.51 9.44
CA ALA A 370 -11.45 -1.42 10.59
C ALA A 370 -11.22 -0.74 11.93
N ASN A 371 -10.47 0.37 11.92
CA ASN A 371 -10.10 1.11 13.11
C ASN A 371 -10.34 2.59 12.82
N GLU A 372 -11.07 3.25 13.71
CA GLU A 372 -11.39 4.67 13.67
C GLU A 372 -10.14 5.56 13.70
N GLN A 373 -9.07 5.10 14.36
CA GLN A 373 -7.78 5.80 14.36
C GLN A 373 -7.22 6.01 12.95
N VAL A 374 -7.50 5.10 12.00
CA VAL A 374 -7.08 5.30 10.60
C VAL A 374 -7.86 6.45 9.96
N THR A 375 -9.14 6.55 10.26
CA THR A 375 -10.01 7.65 9.80
C THR A 375 -9.57 8.98 10.42
N ARG A 376 -9.34 9.01 11.73
CA ARG A 376 -8.87 10.19 12.47
C ARG A 376 -7.50 10.67 11.98
N ALA A 377 -6.55 9.74 11.81
CA ALA A 377 -5.20 10.07 11.39
C ALA A 377 -5.10 10.51 9.92
N SER A 378 -5.95 9.97 9.02
CA SER A 378 -5.75 10.12 7.57
C SER A 378 -6.82 10.92 6.84
N TYR A 379 -8.02 11.09 7.40
CA TYR A 379 -9.17 11.60 6.65
C TYR A 379 -9.98 12.68 7.32
N VAL A 380 -10.02 12.71 8.65
CA VAL A 380 -10.68 13.78 9.40
C VAL A 380 -9.68 14.89 9.62
N VAL A 381 -10.07 16.10 9.22
CA VAL A 381 -9.35 17.32 9.57
C VAL A 381 -9.98 17.82 10.86
N THR A 382 -9.15 18.03 11.88
CA THR A 382 -9.63 18.55 13.15
C THR A 382 -10.13 19.97 12.92
N ALA A 383 -11.33 20.30 13.41
CA ALA A 383 -11.81 21.67 13.38
C ALA A 383 -10.87 22.57 14.19
N GLU A 384 -10.63 23.79 13.70
CA GLU A 384 -9.81 24.79 14.41
C GLU A 384 -10.51 25.25 15.70
N LEU A 385 -11.84 25.37 15.65
CA LEU A 385 -12.70 25.60 16.81
C LEU A 385 -13.32 24.27 17.26
N VAL A 386 -13.10 23.91 18.52
CA VAL A 386 -13.76 22.75 19.16
C VAL A 386 -15.23 23.10 19.41
N ASP A 387 -16.12 22.10 19.44
CA ASP A 387 -17.54 22.29 19.68
C ASP A 387 -17.78 23.21 20.91
N PRO A 388 -18.45 24.36 20.77
CA PRO A 388 -18.75 25.27 21.87
C PRO A 388 -19.51 24.62 23.03
N VAL A 389 -20.18 23.48 22.81
CA VAL A 389 -20.77 22.67 23.89
C VAL A 389 -19.73 22.28 24.94
N THR A 390 -18.44 22.19 24.58
CA THR A 390 -17.37 21.99 25.57
C THR A 390 -17.22 23.18 26.52
N ALA A 391 -17.41 24.41 26.05
CA ALA A 391 -17.48 25.59 26.90
C ALA A 391 -18.76 25.55 27.74
N ASP A 392 -19.92 25.24 27.16
CA ASP A 392 -21.18 25.15 27.90
C ASP A 392 -21.12 24.10 29.03
N ILE A 393 -20.53 22.92 28.77
CA ILE A 393 -20.33 21.87 29.78
C ILE A 393 -19.41 22.36 30.90
N MET A 394 -18.33 23.07 30.56
CA MET A 394 -17.41 23.64 31.55
C MET A 394 -18.07 24.76 32.35
N GLU A 395 -18.86 25.62 31.70
CA GLU A 395 -19.64 26.68 32.36
C GLU A 395 -20.59 26.06 33.40
N HIS A 396 -21.39 25.07 33.02
CA HIS A 396 -22.31 24.40 33.93
C HIS A 396 -21.60 23.64 35.06
N ALA A 397 -20.44 23.02 34.78
CA ALA A 397 -19.70 22.28 35.79
C ALA A 397 -19.09 23.18 36.89
N PHE A 398 -18.87 24.46 36.59
CA PHE A 398 -18.21 25.39 37.50
C PHE A 398 -19.10 26.55 37.98
N ILE A 399 -20.25 26.81 37.35
CA ILE A 399 -21.18 27.88 37.74
C ILE A 399 -21.58 27.78 39.21
N GLU A 400 -21.99 26.61 39.69
CA GLU A 400 -22.43 26.44 41.10
C GLU A 400 -21.26 26.61 42.10
N ILE A 401 -20.04 26.29 41.67
CA ILE A 401 -18.84 26.41 42.51
C ILE A 401 -18.35 27.86 42.56
N LEU A 402 -18.44 28.57 41.43
CA LEU A 402 -18.04 29.97 41.31
C LEU A 402 -19.03 30.87 42.06
N ASP A 403 -20.34 30.64 41.92
CA ASP A 403 -21.39 31.38 42.64
C ASP A 403 -21.25 31.18 44.16
N ALA A 404 -21.00 29.96 44.62
CA ALA A 404 -20.76 29.68 46.04
C ALA A 404 -19.46 30.34 46.57
N SER A 405 -18.44 30.51 45.72
CA SER A 405 -17.19 31.17 46.10
C SER A 405 -17.31 32.70 46.17
N GLU A 406 -18.20 33.31 45.39
CA GLU A 406 -18.51 34.73 45.45
C GLU A 406 -19.38 35.07 46.67
N GLU A 407 -20.35 34.22 47.05
CA GLU A 407 -21.11 34.38 48.29
C GLU A 407 -20.22 34.29 49.55
N LEU A 408 -19.18 33.45 49.52
CA LEU A 408 -18.19 33.33 50.61
C LEU A 408 -17.23 34.54 50.69
N ASN A 409 -16.93 35.20 49.56
CA ASN A 409 -16.06 36.38 49.51
C ASN A 409 -16.81 37.72 49.68
N GLY A 410 -18.12 37.76 49.45
CA GLY A 410 -18.98 38.92 49.70
C GLY A 410 -19.36 39.12 51.17
N GLY A 411 -18.92 38.22 52.05
CA GLY A 411 -19.25 38.17 53.48
C GLY A 411 -18.13 38.56 54.45
N LEU A 412 -17.15 39.36 54.03
CA LEU A 412 -16.19 39.99 54.94
C LEU A 412 -16.31 41.53 54.85
N PRO A 413 -16.76 42.20 55.93
CA PRO A 413 -16.88 43.66 55.99
C PRO A 413 -15.54 44.40 56.01
#